data_AF-A0A945QI71-F1
#
_entry.id   AF-A0A945QI71-F1
#
_cell.length_a   1.000
_cell.length_b   1.000
_cell.length_c   1.000
_cell.angle_alpha   90.00
_cell.angle_beta   90.00
_cell.angle_gamma   90.00
#
_symmetry.space_group_name_H-M   'P 1'
#
loop_
_entity.id
_entity.type
_entity.pdbx_description
1 polymer ?
#
loop_
_entity_poly.entity_id
_entity_poly.type
_entity_poly.pdbx_seq_one_letter_code
_entity_poly.pdbx_strand_id
1 'polypeptide(L)'
;MVETAPYEAPGQIDGLICAYLLDGAGGGRPLDWAGMRKRAAILRDEAISHLSERMNRNMYVLSIVATIMLPLSLVTGLLGINVDGIPGASWPWAFAFVCGLLAVLGVVEYWLFHRLRWI
;
A
#
# COMPACT_ATOMS: atom_id res chain seq x y z
N MET A 1 -14.29 -52.68 23.60
CA MET A 1 -12.85 -52.43 23.85
C MET A 1 -12.28 -51.95 22.53
N VAL A 2 -12.01 -50.65 22.40
CA VAL A 2 -11.38 -50.07 21.20
C VAL A 2 -9.89 -50.15 21.43
N GLU A 3 -9.20 -50.89 20.56
CA GLU A 3 -7.76 -51.09 20.60
C GLU A 3 -7.07 -49.76 20.27
N THR A 4 -6.42 -49.17 21.26
CA THR A 4 -5.62 -47.96 21.08
C THR A 4 -4.26 -48.35 20.50
N ALA A 5 -4.00 -48.00 19.25
CA ALA A 5 -2.69 -48.16 18.63
C ALA A 5 -1.59 -47.49 19.49
N PRO A 6 -0.39 -48.10 19.60
CA PRO A 6 0.70 -47.53 20.39
C PRO A 6 1.12 -46.18 19.78
N TYR A 7 1.01 -45.13 20.59
CA TYR A 7 1.37 -43.75 20.23
C TYR A 7 2.90 -43.59 20.21
N GLU A 8 3.49 -43.47 19.01
CA GLU A 8 4.87 -43.01 18.86
C GLU A 8 4.92 -41.50 19.15
N ALA A 9 5.61 -41.13 20.23
CA ALA A 9 5.76 -39.75 20.64
C ALA A 9 6.57 -38.98 19.58
N PRO A 10 6.06 -37.85 19.06
CA PRO A 10 6.85 -37.01 18.16
C PRO A 10 8.04 -36.49 18.97
N GLY A 11 9.23 -36.68 18.40
CA GLY A 11 10.50 -36.37 19.02
C GLY A 11 10.51 -35.00 19.70
N GLN A 12 11.14 -34.99 20.87
CA GLN A 12 11.53 -33.81 21.64
C GLN A 12 11.97 -32.66 20.70
N ILE A 13 11.19 -31.59 20.63
CA ILE A 13 11.62 -30.31 20.07
C ILE A 13 11.33 -29.22 21.11
N ASP A 14 12.42 -28.69 21.67
CA ASP A 14 12.53 -27.38 22.33
C ASP A 14 11.79 -27.18 23.67
N GLY A 15 12.06 -28.06 24.65
CA GLY A 15 11.93 -27.71 26.09
C GLY A 15 10.52 -27.63 26.70
N LEU A 16 9.44 -27.95 25.97
CA LEU A 16 8.08 -28.03 26.53
C LEU A 16 7.59 -29.47 26.68
N ILE A 17 7.06 -29.78 27.87
CA ILE A 17 6.33 -31.02 28.17
C ILE A 17 5.08 -31.05 27.27
N CYS A 18 4.80 -32.19 26.63
CA CYS A 18 3.66 -32.38 25.72
C CYS A 18 2.37 -31.75 26.28
N ALA A 19 1.88 -30.69 25.65
CA ALA A 19 0.58 -30.14 25.98
C ALA A 19 -0.52 -30.97 25.30
N TYR A 20 -1.44 -31.46 26.10
CA TYR A 20 -2.62 -32.19 25.65
C TYR A 20 -3.84 -31.29 25.82
N LEU A 21 -4.63 -31.17 24.75
CA LEU A 21 -5.94 -30.52 24.81
C LEU A 21 -6.90 -31.55 25.42
N LEU A 22 -7.26 -31.34 26.69
CA LEU A 22 -8.20 -32.19 27.41
C LEU A 22 -9.61 -31.92 26.87
N ASP A 23 -10.24 -32.98 26.39
CA ASP A 23 -11.67 -32.98 26.12
C ASP A 23 -12.38 -33.26 27.45
N GLY A 24 -13.49 -32.56 27.73
CA GLY A 24 -14.23 -32.67 29.00
C GLY A 24 -14.76 -34.08 29.32
N ALA A 25 -14.60 -35.02 28.38
CA ALA A 25 -14.87 -36.44 28.50
C ALA A 25 -13.70 -37.28 29.10
N GLY A 26 -12.60 -36.65 29.54
CA GLY A 26 -11.47 -37.34 30.17
C GLY A 26 -10.41 -37.89 29.21
N GLY A 27 -10.48 -37.55 27.92
CA GLY A 27 -9.47 -37.84 26.90
C GLY A 27 -8.60 -36.62 26.58
N GLY A 28 -7.45 -36.83 25.94
CA GLY A 28 -6.55 -35.75 25.51
C GLY A 28 -6.09 -35.93 24.07
N ARG A 29 -5.99 -34.83 23.31
CA ARG A 29 -5.41 -34.82 21.95
C ARG A 29 -4.07 -34.07 21.99
N PRO A 30 -2.98 -34.57 21.38
CA PRO A 30 -1.71 -33.87 21.36
C PRO A 30 -1.85 -32.54 20.59
N LEU A 31 -1.36 -31.45 21.18
CA LEU A 31 -1.47 -30.13 20.58
C LEU A 31 -0.41 -29.95 19.48
N ASP A 32 -0.85 -29.75 18.23
CA ASP A 32 0.03 -29.48 17.10
C ASP A 32 0.49 -28.02 17.07
N TRP A 33 1.58 -27.74 17.79
CA TRP A 33 2.20 -26.42 17.87
C TRP A 33 2.72 -25.91 16.52
N ALA A 34 3.21 -26.82 15.67
CA ALA A 34 3.70 -26.45 14.33
C ALA A 34 2.54 -25.96 13.46
N GLY A 35 1.40 -26.66 13.50
CA GLY A 35 0.16 -26.24 12.83
C GLY A 35 -0.36 -24.90 13.34
N MET A 36 -0.36 -24.67 14.66
CA MET A 36 -0.78 -23.38 15.23
C MET A 36 0.14 -22.23 14.81
N ARG A 37 1.47 -22.41 14.86
CA ARG A 37 2.44 -21.41 14.39
C ARG A 37 2.27 -21.13 12.90
N LYS A 38 2.03 -22.16 12.08
CA LYS A 38 1.79 -22.00 10.64
C LYS A 38 0.54 -21.17 10.37
N ARG A 39 -0.56 -21.45 11.08
CA ARG A 39 -1.80 -20.65 10.96
C ARG A 39 -1.58 -19.21 11.42
N ALA A 40 -0.86 -19.00 12.53
CA ALA A 40 -0.52 -17.66 13.01
C ALA A 40 0.35 -16.89 12.00
N ALA A 41 1.31 -17.57 11.35
CA ALA A 41 2.11 -16.98 10.28
C ALA A 41 1.25 -16.60 9.07
N ILE A 42 0.34 -17.48 8.63
CA ILE A 42 -0.58 -17.17 7.51
C ILE A 42 -1.45 -15.95 7.83
N LEU A 43 -2.02 -15.87 9.03
CA LEU A 43 -2.83 -14.71 9.44
C LEU A 43 -2.01 -13.43 9.51
N ARG A 44 -0.76 -13.51 9.96
CA ARG A 44 0.17 -12.38 9.95
C ARG A 44 0.47 -11.93 8.52
N ASP A 45 0.75 -12.87 7.62
CA ASP A 45 1.04 -12.58 6.22
C ASP A 45 -0.16 -11.93 5.52
N GLU A 46 -1.38 -12.39 5.80
CA GLU A 46 -2.61 -11.76 5.32
C GLU A 46 -2.78 -10.32 5.85
N ALA A 47 -2.53 -10.11 7.15
CA ALA A 47 -2.59 -8.77 7.74
C ALA A 47 -1.55 -7.81 7.11
N ILE A 48 -0.34 -8.31 6.84
CA ILE A 48 0.70 -7.55 6.15
C ILE A 48 0.28 -7.26 4.70
N SER A 49 -0.32 -8.23 4.01
CA SER A 49 -0.84 -8.07 2.65
C SER A 49 -1.86 -6.92 2.59
N HIS A 50 -2.86 -6.94 3.48
CA HIS A 50 -3.87 -5.88 3.57
C HIS A 50 -3.27 -4.50 3.90
N LEU A 51 -2.27 -4.42 4.77
CA LEU A 51 -1.56 -3.16 5.06
C LEU A 51 -0.79 -2.67 3.83
N SER A 52 -0.12 -3.58 3.12
CA SER A 52 0.61 -3.28 1.89
C SER A 52 -0.32 -2.76 0.79
N GLU A 53 -1.50 -3.37 0.60
CA GLU A 53 -2.50 -2.89 -0.36
C GLU A 53 -2.98 -1.47 -0.05
N ARG A 54 -3.24 -1.17 1.23
CA ARG A 54 -3.62 0.18 1.69
C ARG A 54 -2.50 1.18 1.46
N MET A 55 -1.26 0.81 1.79
CA MET A 55 -0.09 1.63 1.57
C MET A 55 0.11 1.93 0.07
N ASN A 56 0.01 0.90 -0.78
CA ASN A 56 0.14 1.05 -2.21
C ASN A 56 -0.94 1.96 -2.78
N ARG A 57 -2.21 1.82 -2.34
CA ARG A 57 -3.30 2.72 -2.72
C ARG A 57 -3.03 4.17 -2.31
N ASN A 58 -2.55 4.37 -1.09
CA ASN A 58 -2.24 5.72 -0.60
C ASN A 58 -1.07 6.33 -1.38
N MET A 59 0.01 5.59 -1.61
CA MET A 59 1.14 6.03 -2.43
C MET A 59 0.72 6.35 -3.87
N TYR A 60 -0.18 5.55 -4.43
CA TYR A 60 -0.73 5.77 -5.76
C TYR A 60 -1.45 7.12 -5.85
N VAL A 61 -2.34 7.42 -4.89
CA VAL A 61 -3.05 8.70 -4.82
C VAL A 61 -2.08 9.87 -4.66
N LEU A 62 -1.10 9.76 -3.75
CA LEU A 62 -0.09 10.80 -3.55
C LEU A 62 0.74 11.04 -4.81
N SER A 63 1.09 9.98 -5.55
CA SER A 63 1.84 10.08 -6.79
C SER A 63 1.05 10.79 -7.88
N ILE A 64 -0.24 10.48 -8.04
CA ILE A 64 -1.13 11.19 -8.99
C ILE A 64 -1.18 12.68 -8.66
N VAL A 65 -1.41 13.03 -7.39
CA VAL A 65 -1.45 14.43 -6.95
C VAL A 65 -0.12 15.12 -7.24
N ALA A 66 1.00 14.47 -6.96
CA ALA A 66 2.33 15.04 -7.23
C ALA A 66 2.58 15.24 -8.73
N THR A 67 2.19 14.29 -9.59
CA THR A 67 2.35 14.40 -11.05
C THR A 67 1.60 15.60 -11.63
N ILE A 68 0.44 15.95 -11.08
CA ILE A 68 -0.33 17.13 -11.50
C ILE A 68 0.27 18.41 -10.86
N MET A 69 0.60 18.36 -9.58
CA MET A 69 1.05 19.55 -8.85
C MET A 69 2.45 20.02 -9.29
N LEU A 70 3.40 19.12 -9.56
CA LEU A 70 4.79 19.47 -9.93
C LEU A 70 4.89 20.43 -11.13
N PRO A 71 4.37 20.09 -12.32
CA PRO A 71 4.45 20.96 -13.49
C PRO A 71 3.69 22.27 -13.31
N LEU A 72 2.49 22.25 -12.72
CA LEU A 72 1.74 23.48 -12.39
C LEU A 72 2.50 24.38 -11.40
N SER A 73 3.10 23.78 -10.37
CA SER A 73 3.89 24.49 -9.35
C SER A 73 5.18 25.05 -9.93
N LEU A 74 5.81 24.34 -10.88
CA LEU A 74 7.00 24.83 -11.57
C LEU A 74 6.70 26.09 -12.39
N VAL A 75 5.62 26.08 -13.19
CA VAL A 75 5.24 27.22 -14.02
C VAL A 75 4.84 28.41 -13.17
N THR A 76 4.02 28.21 -12.14
CA THR A 76 3.60 29.28 -11.22
C THR A 76 4.76 29.81 -10.39
N GLY A 77 5.68 28.94 -9.93
CA GLY A 77 6.90 29.34 -9.22
C GLY A 77 7.89 30.12 -10.10
N LEU A 78 8.11 29.69 -11.34
CA LEU A 78 8.97 30.39 -12.31
C LEU A 78 8.45 31.79 -12.66
N LEU A 79 7.13 31.98 -12.64
CA LEU A 79 6.52 33.30 -12.85
C LEU A 79 6.48 34.14 -11.56
N GLY A 80 6.49 33.50 -10.40
CA GLY A 80 6.50 34.16 -9.09
C GLY A 80 7.87 34.70 -8.69
N ILE A 81 8.96 34.15 -9.25
CA ILE A 81 10.26 34.80 -9.15
C ILE A 81 10.17 36.09 -9.97
N ASN A 82 10.35 37.26 -9.33
CA ASN A 82 10.33 38.60 -9.94
C ASN A 82 11.54 38.77 -10.88
N VAL A 83 11.66 37.93 -11.89
CA VAL A 83 12.73 37.95 -12.88
C VAL A 83 12.36 39.00 -13.90
N ASP A 84 13.22 39.99 -14.05
CA ASP A 84 13.07 41.01 -15.08
C ASP A 84 13.26 40.37 -16.47
N GLY A 85 12.44 40.78 -17.45
CA GLY A 85 12.50 40.23 -18.81
C GLY A 85 11.72 38.93 -19.09
N ILE A 86 10.71 38.59 -18.27
CA ILE A 86 9.78 37.50 -18.63
C ILE A 86 9.16 37.79 -20.01
N PRO A 87 9.23 36.84 -20.97
CA PRO A 87 8.69 37.05 -22.31
C PRO A 87 7.18 37.31 -22.23
N GLY A 88 6.76 38.51 -22.66
CA GLY A 88 5.36 38.94 -22.60
C GLY A 88 5.02 39.89 -21.44
N ALA A 89 5.94 40.21 -20.52
CA ALA A 89 5.64 41.10 -19.38
C ALA A 89 5.16 42.51 -19.76
N SER A 90 5.54 43.01 -20.94
CA SER A 90 5.08 44.30 -21.49
C SER A 90 3.68 44.23 -22.12
N TRP A 91 3.09 43.04 -22.23
CA TRP A 91 1.81 42.82 -22.89
C TRP A 91 0.65 42.75 -21.87
N PRO A 92 -0.42 43.57 -22.02
CA PRO A 92 -1.53 43.62 -21.05
C PRO A 92 -2.23 42.28 -20.80
N TRP A 93 -2.20 41.38 -21.80
CA TRP A 93 -2.89 40.09 -21.79
C TRP A 93 -2.00 38.92 -21.37
N ALA A 94 -0.72 39.15 -21.06
CA ALA A 94 0.21 38.07 -20.75
C ALA A 94 -0.20 37.23 -19.54
N PHE A 95 -0.75 37.86 -18.51
CA PHE A 95 -1.30 37.14 -17.36
C PHE A 95 -2.45 36.20 -17.75
N ALA A 96 -3.39 36.69 -18.56
CA ALA A 96 -4.51 35.88 -19.04
C ALA A 96 -4.04 34.71 -19.92
N PHE A 97 -3.02 34.93 -20.76
CA PHE A 97 -2.41 33.88 -21.58
C PHE A 97 -1.76 32.78 -20.72
N VAL A 98 -1.01 33.16 -19.69
CA VAL A 98 -0.42 32.22 -18.71
C VAL A 98 -1.51 31.40 -18.01
N CYS A 99 -2.59 32.05 -17.55
CA CYS A 99 -3.71 31.32 -16.94
C CYS A 99 -4.34 30.32 -17.92
N GLY A 100 -4.50 30.71 -19.19
CA GLY A 100 -4.95 29.80 -20.24
C GLY A 100 -3.99 28.64 -20.49
N LEU A 101 -2.68 28.90 -20.51
CA LEU A 101 -1.65 27.87 -20.65
C LEU A 101 -1.71 26.87 -19.49
N LEU A 102 -1.82 27.33 -18.25
CA LEU A 102 -1.95 26.48 -17.06
C LEU A 102 -3.22 25.63 -17.11
N ALA A 103 -4.35 26.20 -17.55
CA ALA A 103 -5.60 25.48 -17.71
C ALA A 103 -5.48 24.37 -18.77
N VAL A 104 -4.86 24.67 -19.92
CA VAL A 104 -4.58 23.67 -20.97
C VAL A 104 -3.66 22.58 -20.45
N LEU A 105 -2.61 22.95 -19.70
CA LEU A 105 -1.64 22.00 -19.14
C LEU A 105 -2.33 21.03 -18.17
N GLY A 106 -3.21 21.51 -17.29
CA GLY A 106 -4.02 20.66 -16.42
C GLY A 106 -4.99 19.74 -17.18
N VAL A 107 -5.59 20.22 -18.28
CA VAL A 107 -6.45 19.38 -19.15
C VAL A 107 -5.64 18.30 -19.86
N VAL A 108 -4.44 18.64 -20.36
CA VAL A 108 -3.53 17.69 -21.01
C VAL A 108 -3.09 16.61 -20.02
N GLU A 109 -2.72 16.98 -18.80
CA GLU A 109 -2.37 16.04 -17.74
C GLU A 109 -3.51 15.09 -17.41
N TYR A 110 -4.71 15.64 -17.20
CA TYR A 110 -5.91 14.83 -16.96
C TYR A 110 -6.18 13.86 -18.12
N TRP A 111 -6.10 14.34 -19.36
CA TRP A 111 -6.32 13.52 -20.54
C TRP A 111 -5.24 12.44 -20.71
N LEU A 112 -3.98 12.77 -20.40
CA LEU A 112 -2.87 11.83 -20.44
C LEU A 112 -3.09 10.70 -19.42
N PHE A 113 -3.48 11.04 -18.18
CA PHE A 113 -3.85 10.06 -17.15
C PHE A 113 -4.99 9.15 -17.60
N HIS A 114 -6.01 9.72 -18.25
CA HIS A 114 -7.12 8.95 -18.80
C HIS A 114 -6.70 8.02 -19.94
N ARG A 115 -5.80 8.48 -20.84
CA ARG A 115 -5.31 7.69 -21.96
C ARG A 115 -4.37 6.56 -21.52
N LEU A 116 -3.59 6.77 -20.46
CA LEU A 116 -2.68 5.75 -19.92
C LEU A 116 -3.44 4.63 -19.17
N ARG A 117 -4.77 4.72 -19.01
CA ARG A 117 -5.60 3.76 -18.26
C ARG A 117 -5.10 3.52 -16.83
N TRP A 118 -4.45 4.53 -16.25
CA TRP A 118 -4.03 4.53 -14.85
C TRP A 118 -5.23 4.84 -13.94
N ILE A 119 -6.23 5.54 -14.48
CA ILE A 119 -7.58 5.70 -13.91
C ILE A 119 -8.60 5.06 -14.84
#